data_AF-A0A7W1TXA0-F1
#
_entry.id   AF-A0A7W1TXA0-F1
#
_cell.length_a   1.000
_cell.length_b   1.000
_cell.length_c   1.000
_cell.angle_alpha   90.00
_cell.angle_beta   90.00
_cell.angle_gamma   90.00
#
_symmetry.space_group_name_H-M   'P 1'
#
loop_
_entity.id
_entity.type
_entity.pdbx_description
1 polymer ?
#
loop_
_entity_poly.entity_id
_entity_poly.type
_entity_poly.pdbx_seq_one_letter_code
_entity_poly.pdbx_strand_id
1 'polypeptide(L)'
;MAAPHTHGSSGARRPASDRTRRLLAVVLAPFLVAAVIGMLALWPGDAGPELDASLGAPQELYDARVVTVERGACTGTSPDAGVRCVRSRVRLLEGPDRDQVIDLQEQPEVGAGIRLEIGDTVVLGYFPGAGEGFEYSFADRQRLGPLLLLVGMFVLAVVGLGRLQGLRALLGLGASLLVLTAFVLPAILEGANPLAVALVGSAAIAVAALYLSHGVNAWTTTALIGTLASLTLVGVLATVFVGAADFSGLAEEEASF
;
A
#
# COMPACT_ATOMS: atom_id res chain seq x y z
N MET A 1 35.59 40.95 35.26
CA MET A 1 35.57 39.53 35.69
C MET A 1 34.14 39.03 35.53
N ALA A 2 33.85 38.34 34.41
CA ALA A 2 32.56 37.71 34.16
C ALA A 2 32.77 36.20 34.22
N ALA A 3 32.03 35.52 35.09
CA ALA A 3 32.08 34.08 35.23
C ALA A 3 31.30 33.40 34.09
N PRO A 4 31.79 32.30 33.50
CA PRO A 4 31.04 31.53 32.54
C PRO A 4 30.05 30.60 33.27
N HIS A 5 28.75 30.75 32.97
CA HIS A 5 27.72 29.81 33.40
C HIS A 5 27.65 28.65 32.40
N THR A 6 28.24 27.51 32.76
CA THR A 6 28.08 26.24 32.05
C THR A 6 26.97 25.43 32.72
N HIS A 7 25.82 25.25 32.06
CA HIS A 7 24.85 24.22 32.44
C HIS A 7 25.08 22.96 31.60
N GLY A 8 26.07 22.18 32.03
CA GLY A 8 26.14 20.76 31.74
C GLY A 8 25.37 19.99 32.80
N SER A 9 24.24 19.40 32.43
CA SER A 9 23.78 18.15 33.06
C SER A 9 22.91 17.39 32.06
N SER A 10 23.58 16.62 31.21
CA SER A 10 23.00 15.46 30.56
C SER A 10 22.51 14.51 31.65
N GLY A 11 21.22 14.64 32.01
CA GLY A 11 20.55 13.68 32.88
C GLY A 11 20.63 12.29 32.25
N ALA A 12 21.59 11.49 32.70
CA ALA A 12 21.64 10.07 32.37
C ALA A 12 20.30 9.46 32.77
N ARG A 13 19.49 9.08 31.77
CA ARG A 13 18.18 8.44 31.98
C ARG A 13 18.42 7.22 32.87
N ARG A 14 17.98 7.30 34.13
CA ARG A 14 18.13 6.20 35.08
C ARG A 14 17.44 4.97 34.50
N PRO A 15 18.10 3.80 34.43
CA PRO A 15 17.45 2.58 33.98
C PRO A 15 16.25 2.28 34.89
N ALA A 16 15.09 2.00 34.28
CA ALA A 16 13.89 1.65 35.02
C ALA A 16 14.13 0.42 35.90
N SER A 17 13.56 0.43 37.12
CA SER A 17 13.71 -0.66 38.09
C SER A 17 13.14 -1.98 37.55
N ASP A 18 13.68 -3.11 38.01
CA ASP A 18 13.21 -4.44 37.60
C ASP A 18 11.73 -4.67 37.94
N ARG A 19 11.24 -4.06 39.02
CA ARG A 19 9.81 -4.08 39.38
C ARG A 19 8.96 -3.38 38.32
N THR A 20 9.38 -2.20 37.87
CA THR A 20 8.68 -1.45 36.81
C THR A 20 8.66 -2.22 35.51
N ARG A 21 9.78 -2.85 35.12
CA ARG A 21 9.85 -3.68 33.91
C ARG A 21 8.91 -4.89 33.97
N ARG A 22 8.85 -5.57 35.12
CA ARG A 22 7.93 -6.69 35.34
C ARG A 22 6.47 -6.26 35.28
N LEU A 23 6.11 -5.14 35.93
CA LEU A 23 4.76 -4.60 35.87
C LEU A 23 4.34 -4.27 34.44
N LEU A 24 5.20 -3.58 33.69
CA LEU A 24 4.94 -3.26 32.28
C LEU A 24 4.78 -4.52 31.42
N ALA A 25 5.60 -5.55 31.64
CA ALA A 25 5.48 -6.82 30.93
C ALA A 25 4.16 -7.53 31.25
N VAL A 26 3.74 -7.57 32.52
CA VAL A 26 2.46 -8.16 32.95
C VAL A 26 1.26 -7.45 32.32
N VAL A 27 1.31 -6.11 32.23
CA VAL A 27 0.24 -5.31 31.61
C VAL A 27 0.22 -5.47 30.09
N LEU A 28 1.38 -5.56 29.44
CA LEU A 28 1.48 -5.72 27.99
C LEU A 28 1.11 -7.14 27.52
N ALA A 29 1.43 -8.16 28.32
CA ALA A 29 1.20 -9.57 27.98
C ALA A 29 -0.22 -9.88 27.48
N PRO A 30 -1.34 -9.47 28.14
CA PRO A 30 -2.68 -9.77 27.64
C PRO A 30 -2.96 -9.17 26.27
N PHE A 31 -2.47 -7.96 25.98
CA PHE A 31 -2.66 -7.34 24.66
C PHE A 31 -1.90 -8.09 23.57
N LEU A 32 -0.67 -8.52 23.86
CA LEU A 32 0.12 -9.31 22.91
C LEU A 32 -0.52 -10.68 22.66
N VAL A 33 -0.99 -11.34 23.73
CA VAL A 33 -1.68 -12.62 23.62
C VAL A 33 -2.96 -12.46 22.79
N ALA A 34 -3.77 -11.43 23.06
CA ALA A 34 -4.97 -11.15 22.28
C ALA A 34 -4.67 -10.86 20.80
N ALA A 35 -3.62 -10.07 20.51
CA ALA A 35 -3.19 -9.79 19.15
C ALA A 35 -2.72 -11.06 18.42
N VAL A 36 -1.93 -11.91 19.07
CA VAL A 36 -1.46 -13.18 18.49
C VAL A 36 -2.63 -14.14 18.25
N ILE A 37 -3.54 -14.29 19.23
CA ILE A 37 -4.73 -15.12 19.06
C ILE A 37 -5.59 -14.58 17.92
N GLY A 38 -5.81 -13.26 17.86
CA GLY A 38 -6.55 -12.62 16.77
C GLY A 38 -5.90 -12.86 15.42
N MET A 39 -4.56 -12.76 15.34
CA MET A 39 -3.82 -12.97 14.10
C MET A 39 -3.89 -14.43 13.63
N LEU A 40 -3.84 -15.39 14.56
CA LEU A 40 -3.99 -16.81 14.25
C LEU A 40 -5.44 -17.17 13.88
N ALA A 41 -6.42 -16.57 14.54
CA ALA A 41 -7.85 -16.83 14.29
C ALA A 41 -8.36 -16.19 13.00
N LEU A 42 -7.78 -15.06 12.60
CA LEU A 42 -8.10 -14.32 11.37
C LEU A 42 -7.04 -14.56 10.28
N TRP A 43 -6.19 -15.57 10.45
CA TRP A 43 -5.12 -15.82 9.49
C TRP A 43 -5.74 -16.22 8.14
N PRO A 44 -5.37 -15.55 7.04
CA PRO A 44 -5.90 -15.88 5.72
C PRO A 44 -5.49 -17.29 5.32
N GLY A 45 -6.42 -18.06 4.74
CA GLY A 45 -6.15 -19.40 4.26
C GLY A 45 -5.19 -19.41 3.05
N ASP A 46 -4.73 -20.60 2.65
CA ASP A 46 -3.96 -20.76 1.41
C ASP A 46 -4.82 -20.63 0.13
N ALA A 47 -6.14 -20.48 0.29
CA ALA A 47 -7.04 -20.18 -0.81
C ALA A 47 -6.80 -18.72 -1.21
N GLY A 48 -5.92 -18.50 -2.19
CA GLY A 48 -5.71 -17.19 -2.78
C GLY A 48 -7.06 -16.56 -3.16
N PRO A 49 -7.16 -15.22 -3.14
CA PRO A 49 -8.42 -14.54 -3.38
C PRO A 49 -8.97 -14.96 -4.74
N GLU A 50 -10.05 -15.75 -4.73
CA GLU A 50 -10.88 -15.97 -5.90
C GLU A 50 -11.60 -14.64 -6.14
N LEU A 51 -10.90 -13.71 -6.79
CA LEU A 51 -11.50 -12.50 -7.32
C LEU A 51 -12.64 -12.96 -8.23
N ASP A 52 -13.87 -12.74 -7.80
CA ASP A 52 -15.05 -13.07 -8.59
C ASP A 52 -14.85 -12.51 -9.99
N ALA A 53 -14.97 -13.35 -11.01
CA ALA A 53 -14.82 -12.95 -12.41
C ALA A 53 -15.80 -11.82 -12.82
N SER A 54 -16.81 -11.53 -11.98
CA SER A 54 -17.72 -10.39 -12.10
C SER A 54 -17.08 -9.03 -11.83
N LEU A 55 -15.97 -8.97 -11.07
CA LEU A 55 -15.16 -7.76 -10.85
C LEU A 55 -14.19 -7.46 -12.01
N GLY A 56 -14.24 -8.27 -13.07
CA GLY A 56 -13.30 -8.29 -14.18
C GLY A 56 -12.28 -9.41 -13.97
N ALA A 57 -12.01 -10.18 -15.03
CA ALA A 57 -10.94 -11.17 -14.99
C ALA A 57 -9.63 -10.50 -14.53
N PRO A 58 -8.81 -11.14 -13.69
CA PRO A 58 -7.49 -10.62 -13.37
C PRO A 58 -6.75 -10.38 -14.68
N GLN A 59 -6.53 -9.11 -14.99
CA GLN A 59 -5.88 -8.73 -16.23
C GLN A 59 -4.42 -9.11 -16.10
N GLU A 60 -3.95 -10.00 -16.97
CA GLU A 60 -2.52 -10.18 -17.12
C GLU A 60 -1.94 -8.86 -17.63
N LEU A 61 -0.97 -8.33 -16.91
CA LEU A 61 -0.34 -7.05 -17.23
C LEU A 61 0.94 -7.30 -17.98
N TYR A 62 1.10 -6.68 -19.14
CA TYR A 62 2.28 -6.79 -19.98
C TYR A 62 2.88 -5.43 -20.31
N ASP A 63 4.21 -5.35 -20.24
CA ASP A 63 4.95 -4.15 -20.62
C ASP A 63 4.99 -4.00 -22.15
N ALA A 64 4.80 -2.76 -22.61
CA ALA A 64 4.88 -2.38 -24.01
C ALA A 64 5.58 -1.04 -24.18
N ARG A 65 6.17 -0.80 -25.37
CA ARG A 65 6.84 0.45 -25.71
C ARG A 65 6.11 1.19 -26.82
N VAL A 66 5.81 2.46 -26.60
CA VAL A 66 5.19 3.33 -27.61
C VAL A 66 6.17 3.54 -28.77
N VAL A 67 5.76 3.11 -29.97
CA VAL A 67 6.57 3.23 -31.20
C VAL A 67 6.12 4.40 -32.07
N THR A 68 4.82 4.68 -32.12
CA THR A 68 4.28 5.81 -32.89
C THR A 68 3.13 6.45 -32.17
N VAL A 69 3.02 7.77 -32.29
CA VAL A 69 1.91 8.57 -31.79
C VAL A 69 1.45 9.47 -32.92
N GLU A 70 0.24 9.24 -33.42
CA GLU A 70 -0.36 9.96 -34.53
C GLU A 70 -1.59 10.73 -34.02
N ARG A 71 -1.73 11.99 -34.44
CA ARG A 71 -2.86 12.85 -34.05
C ARG A 71 -3.73 13.10 -35.26
N GLY A 72 -5.01 12.76 -35.17
CA GLY A 72 -5.94 12.84 -36.30
C GLY A 72 -7.37 13.15 -35.89
N ALA A 73 -8.28 13.06 -36.85
CA ALA A 73 -9.71 12.98 -36.55
C ALA A 73 -10.02 11.58 -35.99
N CYS A 74 -10.94 11.51 -35.03
CA CYS A 74 -11.41 10.25 -34.47
C CYS A 74 -12.19 9.46 -35.53
N THR A 75 -11.96 8.16 -35.63
CA THR A 75 -12.70 7.30 -36.56
C THR A 75 -14.19 7.31 -36.19
N GLY A 76 -15.07 7.45 -37.18
CA GLY A 76 -16.53 7.49 -36.98
C GLY A 76 -17.10 8.84 -36.51
N THR A 77 -16.28 9.90 -36.44
CA THR A 77 -16.76 11.26 -36.14
C THR A 77 -16.81 12.13 -37.40
N SER A 78 -17.75 13.08 -37.45
CA SER A 78 -17.75 14.11 -38.51
C SER A 78 -16.54 15.05 -38.32
N PRO A 79 -15.81 15.43 -39.38
CA PRO A 79 -14.70 16.39 -39.29
C PRO A 79 -15.06 17.71 -38.59
N ASP A 80 -16.34 18.10 -38.64
CA ASP A 80 -16.85 19.34 -38.04
C ASP A 80 -17.03 19.27 -36.52
N ALA A 81 -16.91 18.08 -35.91
CA ALA A 81 -17.05 17.89 -34.47
C ALA A 81 -15.88 18.49 -33.66
N GLY A 82 -14.78 18.85 -34.31
CA GLY A 82 -13.62 19.49 -33.68
C GLY A 82 -12.85 18.62 -32.69
N VAL A 83 -13.20 17.33 -32.55
CA VAL A 83 -12.52 16.39 -31.66
C VAL A 83 -11.29 15.82 -32.34
N ARG A 84 -10.13 15.98 -31.70
CA ARG A 84 -8.87 15.35 -32.12
C ARG A 84 -8.69 14.05 -31.34
N CYS A 85 -8.23 13.00 -32.01
CA CYS A 85 -7.87 11.74 -31.36
C CYS A 85 -6.37 11.48 -31.51
N VAL A 86 -5.84 10.78 -30.50
CA VAL A 86 -4.49 10.24 -30.51
C VAL A 86 -4.57 8.75 -30.79
N ARG A 87 -3.91 8.31 -31.86
CA ARG A 87 -3.64 6.91 -32.18
C ARG A 87 -2.22 6.58 -31.76
N SER A 88 -2.06 5.60 -30.89
CA SER A 88 -0.75 5.15 -30.44
C SER A 88 -0.54 3.71 -30.82
N ARG A 89 0.61 3.40 -31.44
CA ARG A 89 1.06 2.02 -31.60
C ARG A 89 2.10 1.69 -30.57
N VAL A 90 2.01 0.49 -30.04
CA VAL A 90 2.92 -0.03 -29.02
C VAL A 90 3.51 -1.36 -29.46
N ARG A 91 4.78 -1.58 -29.16
CA ARG A 91 5.45 -2.87 -29.30
C ARG A 91 5.40 -3.60 -27.97
N LEU A 92 4.84 -4.80 -27.94
CA LEU A 92 4.84 -5.65 -26.75
C LEU A 92 6.26 -6.09 -26.39
N LEU A 93 6.66 -5.90 -25.13
CA LEU A 93 7.97 -6.34 -24.60
C LEU A 93 7.86 -7.71 -23.93
N GLU A 94 6.66 -8.05 -23.45
CA GLU A 94 6.34 -9.26 -22.70
C GLU A 94 5.01 -9.86 -23.19
N GLY A 95 4.67 -11.05 -22.70
CA GLY A 95 3.40 -11.72 -23.02
C GLY A 95 3.42 -12.61 -24.27
N PRO A 96 2.26 -13.18 -24.62
CA PRO A 96 2.13 -14.15 -25.72
C PRO A 96 2.46 -13.54 -27.08
N ASP A 97 2.18 -12.26 -27.29
CA ASP A 97 2.39 -11.53 -28.54
C ASP A 97 3.65 -10.65 -28.53
N ARG A 98 4.67 -11.05 -27.76
CA ARG A 98 5.94 -10.33 -27.65
C ARG A 98 6.53 -9.94 -29.02
N ASP A 99 7.10 -8.74 -29.07
CA ASP A 99 7.68 -8.08 -30.25
C ASP A 99 6.69 -7.67 -31.36
N GLN A 100 5.41 -8.05 -31.25
CA GLN A 100 4.36 -7.56 -32.15
C GLN A 100 4.04 -6.09 -31.88
N VAL A 101 3.62 -5.38 -32.93
CA VAL A 101 3.16 -4.00 -32.84
C VAL A 101 1.66 -3.98 -32.99
N ILE A 102 0.99 -3.43 -31.99
CA ILE A 102 -0.47 -3.35 -31.94
C ILE A 102 -0.92 -1.89 -31.87
N ASP A 103 -2.09 -1.61 -32.41
CA ASP A 103 -2.77 -0.33 -32.29
C ASP A 103 -3.54 -0.29 -30.96
N LEU A 104 -3.29 0.73 -30.14
CA LEU A 104 -4.14 1.02 -28.99
C LEU A 104 -5.42 1.71 -29.44
N GLN A 105 -6.50 1.54 -28.67
CA GLN A 105 -7.76 2.24 -28.91
C GLN A 105 -7.55 3.76 -29.02
N GLU A 106 -8.24 4.37 -29.97
CA GLU A 106 -8.20 5.81 -30.19
C GLU A 106 -8.70 6.55 -28.95
N GLN A 107 -7.89 7.47 -28.43
CA GLN A 107 -8.23 8.25 -27.25
C GLN A 107 -8.54 9.69 -27.68
N PRO A 108 -9.70 10.27 -27.31
CA PRO A 108 -9.99 11.66 -27.58
C PRO A 108 -9.02 12.57 -26.80
N GLU A 109 -8.45 13.55 -27.49
CA GLU A 109 -7.53 14.57 -26.95
C GLU A 109 -8.32 15.68 -26.24
N VAL A 110 -9.17 15.29 -25.29
CA VAL A 110 -10.03 16.21 -24.51
C VAL A 110 -9.53 16.27 -23.07
N GLY A 111 -9.25 17.47 -22.57
CA GLY A 111 -8.83 17.69 -21.17
C GLY A 111 -7.43 17.15 -20.84
N ALA A 112 -7.27 16.58 -19.64
CA ALA A 112 -6.02 15.96 -19.17
C ALA A 112 -5.88 14.51 -19.69
N GLY A 113 -6.15 14.28 -20.98
CA GLY A 113 -6.03 12.96 -21.61
C GLY A 113 -4.62 12.36 -21.48
N ILE A 114 -4.53 11.03 -21.60
CA ILE A 114 -3.28 10.28 -21.44
C ILE A 114 -2.31 10.69 -22.56
N ARG A 115 -1.36 11.57 -22.22
CA ARG A 115 -0.30 11.99 -23.14
C ARG A 115 0.81 10.96 -23.17
N LEU A 116 0.86 10.18 -24.24
CA LEU A 116 1.94 9.23 -24.54
C LEU A 116 2.93 9.86 -25.52
N GLU A 117 4.21 9.61 -25.30
CA GLU A 117 5.30 10.02 -26.18
C GLU A 117 6.01 8.80 -26.76
N ILE A 118 6.64 8.96 -27.93
CA ILE A 118 7.40 7.89 -28.56
C ILE A 118 8.56 7.51 -27.62
N GLY A 119 8.68 6.22 -27.32
CA GLY A 119 9.68 5.68 -26.40
C GLY A 119 9.17 5.43 -24.98
N ASP A 120 7.98 5.94 -24.62
CA ASP A 120 7.36 5.64 -23.32
C ASP A 120 7.15 4.14 -23.15
N THR A 121 7.37 3.65 -21.93
CA THR A 121 7.01 2.28 -21.55
C THR A 121 5.68 2.33 -20.80
N VAL A 122 4.73 1.54 -21.26
CA VAL A 122 3.35 1.48 -20.76
C VAL A 122 3.02 0.05 -20.38
N VAL A 123 2.03 -0.10 -19.51
CA VAL A 123 1.49 -1.38 -19.06
C VAL A 123 0.14 -1.57 -19.73
N LEU A 124 -0.04 -2.72 -20.37
CA LEU A 124 -1.28 -3.11 -21.03
C LEU A 124 -1.96 -4.23 -20.27
N GLY A 125 -3.28 -4.15 -20.13
CA GLY A 125 -4.11 -5.27 -19.67
C GLY A 125 -4.45 -6.19 -20.85
N TYR A 126 -4.24 -7.49 -20.67
CA TYR A 126 -4.54 -8.52 -21.66
C TYR A 126 -5.84 -9.25 -21.38
N PHE A 127 -6.67 -9.37 -22.42
CA PHE A 127 -8.00 -9.98 -22.40
C PHE A 127 -8.10 -11.04 -23.51
N PRO A 128 -7.70 -12.30 -23.25
CA PRO A 128 -7.62 -13.35 -24.27
C PRO A 128 -8.98 -13.74 -24.89
N GLY A 129 -10.10 -13.33 -24.28
CA GLY A 129 -11.45 -13.57 -24.79
C GLY A 129 -12.11 -12.36 -25.46
N ALA A 130 -11.41 -11.24 -25.60
CA ALA A 130 -11.93 -10.06 -26.29
C ALA A 130 -11.92 -10.26 -27.81
N GLY A 131 -12.76 -9.53 -28.55
CA GLY A 131 -12.74 -9.57 -30.01
C GLY A 131 -11.40 -9.08 -30.59
N GLU A 132 -11.09 -9.47 -31.83
CA GLU A 132 -9.86 -9.05 -32.52
C GLU A 132 -9.68 -7.51 -32.44
N GLY A 133 -8.51 -7.07 -31.98
CA GLY A 133 -8.18 -5.65 -31.77
C GLY A 133 -8.59 -5.07 -30.41
N PHE A 134 -9.24 -5.84 -29.53
CA PHE A 134 -9.60 -5.43 -28.16
C PHE A 134 -8.89 -6.25 -27.07
N GLU A 135 -8.00 -7.17 -27.47
CA GLU A 135 -7.25 -8.05 -26.57
C GLU A 135 -6.28 -7.30 -25.65
N TYR A 136 -5.86 -6.09 -26.04
CA TYR A 136 -4.97 -5.26 -25.25
C TYR A 136 -5.57 -3.87 -25.04
N SER A 137 -5.62 -3.44 -23.78
CA SER A 137 -6.03 -2.09 -23.40
C SER A 137 -4.97 -1.40 -22.58
N PHE A 138 -4.85 -0.08 -22.71
CA PHE A 138 -3.96 0.72 -21.88
C PHE A 138 -4.41 0.64 -20.41
N ALA A 139 -3.51 0.21 -19.51
CA ALA A 139 -3.78 0.16 -18.08
C ALA A 139 -3.12 1.34 -17.33
N ASP A 140 -1.79 1.48 -17.42
CA ASP A 140 -1.06 2.60 -16.81
C ASP A 140 0.30 2.79 -17.51
N ARG A 141 1.10 3.75 -17.07
CA ARG A 141 2.51 3.91 -17.45
C ARG A 141 3.41 3.06 -16.57
N GLN A 142 4.54 2.63 -17.11
CA GLN A 142 5.55 1.92 -16.34
C GLN A 142 6.27 2.88 -15.38
N ARG A 143 5.85 2.91 -14.11
CA ARG A 143 6.39 3.79 -13.05
C ARG A 143 7.43 3.12 -12.17
N LEU A 144 7.68 1.82 -12.36
CA LEU A 144 8.55 1.04 -11.48
C LEU A 144 9.97 1.61 -11.42
N GLY A 145 10.55 2.02 -12.56
CA GLY A 145 11.91 2.60 -12.62
C GLY A 145 12.07 3.87 -11.77
N PRO A 146 11.28 4.94 -12.03
CA PRO A 146 11.30 6.16 -11.22
C PRO A 146 11.01 5.90 -9.73
N LEU A 147 10.07 5.00 -9.41
CA LEU A 147 9.75 4.65 -8.03
C LEU A 147 10.90 3.92 -7.34
N LEU A 148 11.58 2.99 -8.01
CA LEU A 148 12.75 2.30 -7.48
C LEU A 148 13.91 3.27 -7.22
N LEU A 149 14.11 4.26 -8.10
CA LEU A 149 15.11 5.32 -7.88
C LEU A 149 14.75 6.16 -6.64
N LEU A 150 13.48 6.53 -6.47
CA LEU A 150 13.00 7.26 -5.29
C LEU A 150 13.18 6.43 -4.01
N VAL A 151 12.82 5.14 -4.04
CA VAL A 151 13.02 4.20 -2.92
C VAL A 151 14.50 4.08 -2.58
N GLY A 152 15.37 3.95 -3.59
CA GLY A 152 16.82 3.92 -3.40
C GLY A 152 17.33 5.20 -2.73
N MET A 153 16.92 6.37 -3.21
CA MET A 153 17.28 7.66 -2.61
C MET A 153 16.77 7.79 -1.17
N PHE A 154 15.53 7.35 -0.90
CA PHE A 154 14.95 7.35 0.43
C PHE A 154 15.74 6.46 1.40
N VAL A 155 16.04 5.22 0.99
CA VAL A 155 16.85 4.28 1.79
C VAL A 155 18.23 4.87 2.08
N LEU A 156 18.89 5.45 1.07
CA LEU A 156 20.19 6.11 1.24
C LEU A 156 20.12 7.30 2.20
N ALA A 157 19.09 8.13 2.12
CA ALA A 157 18.90 9.26 3.03
C ALA A 157 18.65 8.78 4.47
N VAL A 158 17.77 7.80 4.68
CA VAL A 158 17.44 7.25 6.00
C VAL A 158 18.65 6.58 6.64
N VAL A 159 19.41 5.78 5.88
CA VAL A 159 20.63 5.12 6.38
C VAL A 159 21.77 6.14 6.56
N GLY A 160 21.89 7.14 5.68
CA GLY A 160 22.90 8.19 5.79
C GLY A 160 22.71 9.05 7.03
N LEU A 161 21.47 9.46 7.32
CA LEU A 161 21.14 10.30 8.47
C LEU A 161 21.01 9.51 9.77
N GLY A 162 20.41 8.31 9.72
CA GLY A 162 20.08 7.49 10.89
C GLY A 162 21.04 6.34 11.18
N ARG A 163 21.97 6.00 10.27
CA ARG A 163 22.90 4.85 10.39
C ARG A 163 22.16 3.56 10.78
N LEU A 164 22.58 2.93 11.89
CA LEU A 164 21.96 1.72 12.45
C LEU A 164 20.50 1.95 12.88
N GLN A 165 20.18 3.14 13.35
CA GLN A 165 18.81 3.50 13.72
C GLN A 165 17.92 3.63 12.47
N GLY A 166 18.48 4.17 11.39
CA GLY A 166 17.81 4.24 10.09
C GLY A 166 17.51 2.84 9.53
N LEU A 167 18.47 1.91 9.58
CA LEU A 167 18.25 0.54 9.13
C LEU A 167 17.14 -0.17 9.92
N ARG A 168 17.10 0.01 11.24
CA ARG A 168 16.03 -0.52 12.10
C ARG A 168 14.66 0.07 11.77
N ALA A 169 14.60 1.36 11.44
CA ALA A 169 13.36 2.00 11.01
C ALA A 169 12.86 1.42 9.68
N LEU A 170 13.77 1.16 8.73
CA LEU A 170 13.43 0.49 7.45
C LEU A 170 12.92 -0.93 7.67
N LEU A 171 13.52 -1.69 8.60
CA LEU A 171 13.00 -3.00 8.98
C LEU A 171 11.59 -2.91 9.59
N GLY A 172 11.33 -1.88 10.41
CA GLY A 172 10.00 -1.61 10.93
C GLY A 172 8.99 -1.34 9.81
N LEU A 173 9.36 -0.51 8.83
CA LEU A 173 8.53 -0.23 7.66
C LEU A 173 8.26 -1.50 6.83
N GLY A 174 9.28 -2.31 6.58
CA GLY A 174 9.16 -3.58 5.87
C GLY A 174 8.26 -4.58 6.61
N ALA A 175 8.39 -4.68 7.95
CA ALA A 175 7.52 -5.50 8.76
C ALA A 175 6.06 -5.01 8.69
N SER A 176 5.82 -3.69 8.70
CA SER A 176 4.47 -3.15 8.53
C SER A 176 3.88 -3.52 7.18
N LEU A 177 4.66 -3.37 6.11
CA LEU A 177 4.22 -3.74 4.76
C LEU A 177 3.91 -5.23 4.67
N LEU A 178 4.75 -6.09 5.26
CA LEU A 178 4.52 -7.54 5.31
C LEU A 178 3.21 -7.88 6.03
N VAL A 179 2.92 -7.26 7.18
CA VAL A 179 1.66 -7.49 7.89
C VAL A 179 0.47 -7.03 7.03
N LEU A 180 0.61 -5.93 6.29
CA LEU A 180 -0.44 -5.47 5.39
C LEU A 180 -0.67 -6.45 4.23
N THR A 181 0.38 -6.89 3.54
CA THR A 181 0.26 -7.69 2.32
C THR A 181 0.02 -9.18 2.58
N ALA A 182 0.52 -9.72 3.69
CA ALA A 182 0.40 -11.14 4.00
C ALA A 182 -0.72 -11.47 4.99
N PHE A 183 -1.25 -10.49 5.73
CA PHE A 183 -2.31 -10.72 6.72
C PHE A 183 -3.53 -9.82 6.49
N VAL A 184 -3.38 -8.49 6.54
CA VAL A 184 -4.55 -7.58 6.50
C VAL A 184 -5.28 -7.65 5.17
N LEU A 185 -4.56 -7.50 4.05
CA LEU A 185 -5.15 -7.49 2.73
C LEU A 185 -5.81 -8.84 2.38
N PRO A 186 -5.13 -10.00 2.51
CA PRO A 186 -5.75 -11.27 2.17
C PRO A 186 -6.93 -11.62 3.09
N ALA A 187 -6.84 -11.35 4.40
CA ALA A 187 -7.94 -11.64 5.32
C ALA A 187 -9.21 -10.84 4.99
N ILE A 188 -9.07 -9.57 4.58
CA ILE A 188 -10.21 -8.76 4.13
C ILE A 188 -10.78 -9.31 2.82
N LEU A 189 -9.93 -9.72 1.88
CA LEU A 189 -10.36 -10.31 0.61
C LEU A 189 -11.09 -11.65 0.79
N GLU A 190 -10.76 -12.42 1.82
CA GLU A 190 -11.49 -13.64 2.21
C GLU A 190 -12.81 -13.36 2.98
N GLY A 191 -13.19 -12.08 3.14
CA GLY A 191 -14.44 -11.69 3.78
C GLY A 191 -14.39 -11.66 5.31
N ALA A 192 -13.21 -11.67 5.93
CA ALA A 192 -13.09 -11.51 7.38
C ALA A 192 -13.58 -10.11 7.82
N ASN A 193 -13.99 -10.00 9.09
CA ASN A 193 -14.48 -8.72 9.62
C ASN A 193 -13.38 -7.63 9.56
N PRO A 194 -13.56 -6.57 8.76
CA PRO A 194 -12.50 -5.58 8.51
C PRO A 194 -12.12 -4.80 9.76
N LEU A 195 -13.05 -4.57 10.69
CA LEU A 195 -12.76 -3.92 11.96
C LEU A 195 -11.83 -4.78 12.82
N ALA A 196 -12.12 -6.08 12.93
CA ALA A 196 -11.31 -7.01 13.71
C ALA A 196 -9.90 -7.16 13.11
N VAL A 197 -9.81 -7.34 11.79
CA VAL A 197 -8.54 -7.45 11.07
C VAL A 197 -7.72 -6.17 11.21
N ALA A 198 -8.33 -4.99 11.09
CA ALA A 198 -7.63 -3.71 11.25
C ALA A 198 -7.10 -3.51 12.67
N LEU A 199 -7.85 -3.90 13.72
CA LEU A 199 -7.39 -3.82 15.11
C LEU A 199 -6.21 -4.75 15.37
N VAL A 200 -6.30 -6.00 14.92
CA VAL A 200 -5.22 -6.99 15.09
C VAL A 200 -3.98 -6.59 14.27
N GLY A 201 -4.17 -6.20 13.01
CA GLY A 201 -3.11 -5.78 12.11
C GLY A 201 -2.38 -4.53 12.62
N SER A 202 -3.12 -3.49 13.04
CA SER A 202 -2.52 -2.27 13.60
C SER A 202 -1.78 -2.53 14.91
N ALA A 203 -2.30 -3.40 15.78
CA ALA A 203 -1.58 -3.84 16.98
C ALA A 203 -0.27 -4.55 16.65
N ALA A 204 -0.29 -5.51 15.72
CA ALA A 204 0.90 -6.23 15.25
C ALA A 204 1.93 -5.29 14.63
N ILE A 205 1.48 -4.37 13.77
CA ILE A 205 2.32 -3.32 13.16
C ILE A 205 2.95 -2.44 14.23
N ALA A 206 2.16 -1.96 15.21
CA ALA A 206 2.66 -1.10 16.28
C ALA A 206 3.73 -1.80 17.13
N VAL A 207 3.50 -3.07 17.51
CA VAL A 207 4.45 -3.90 18.26
C VAL A 207 5.75 -4.08 17.46
N ALA A 208 5.64 -4.48 16.19
CA ALA A 208 6.79 -4.69 15.32
C ALA A 208 7.57 -3.39 15.10
N ALA A 209 6.90 -2.32 14.69
CA ALA A 209 7.52 -1.04 14.39
C ALA A 209 8.22 -0.45 15.61
N LEU A 210 7.59 -0.38 16.78
CA LEU A 210 8.19 0.23 17.98
C LEU A 210 9.39 -0.58 18.49
N TYR A 211 9.27 -1.91 18.59
CA TYR A 211 10.37 -2.71 19.13
C TYR A 211 11.53 -2.86 18.14
N LEU A 212 11.29 -2.92 16.83
CA LEU A 212 12.38 -2.92 15.84
C LEU A 212 13.10 -1.57 15.83
N SER A 213 12.35 -0.47 15.80
CA SER A 213 12.95 0.87 15.70
C SER A 213 13.62 1.33 16.99
N HIS A 214 13.00 1.16 18.15
CA HIS A 214 13.49 1.73 19.41
C HIS A 214 14.08 0.69 20.40
N GLY A 215 13.98 -0.60 20.08
CA GLY A 215 14.42 -1.69 20.95
C GLY A 215 13.48 -1.91 22.15
N VAL A 216 13.72 -2.97 22.92
CA VAL A 216 12.93 -3.30 24.11
C VAL A 216 13.44 -2.49 25.31
N ASN A 217 12.68 -1.47 25.72
CA ASN A 217 12.97 -0.71 26.93
C ASN A 217 11.66 -0.25 27.62
N ALA A 218 11.77 0.19 28.88
CA ALA A 218 10.58 0.57 29.66
C ALA A 218 9.80 1.76 29.05
N TRP A 219 10.48 2.64 28.30
CA TRP A 219 9.85 3.79 27.67
C TRP A 219 9.03 3.36 26.45
N THR A 220 9.59 2.48 25.61
CA THR A 220 8.90 1.95 24.42
C THR A 220 7.74 1.06 24.82
N THR A 221 7.88 0.24 25.86
CA THR A 221 6.79 -0.59 26.38
C THR A 221 5.66 0.27 26.95
N THR A 222 5.97 1.34 27.68
CA THR A 222 4.93 2.27 28.17
C THR A 222 4.19 2.95 27.02
N ALA A 223 4.93 3.42 26.00
CA ALA A 223 4.33 4.01 24.81
C ALA A 223 3.42 3.02 24.07
N LEU A 224 3.89 1.78 23.89
CA LEU A 224 3.14 0.71 23.24
C LEU A 224 1.86 0.34 23.97
N ILE A 225 1.89 0.24 25.31
CA ILE A 225 0.68 0.00 26.11
C ILE A 225 -0.34 1.11 25.88
N GLY A 226 0.11 2.37 25.83
CA GLY A 226 -0.76 3.51 25.51
C GLY A 226 -1.42 3.38 24.14
N THR A 227 -0.64 3.02 23.11
CA THR A 227 -1.16 2.80 21.74
C THR A 227 -2.16 1.64 21.68
N LEU A 228 -1.87 0.51 22.34
CA LEU A 228 -2.76 -0.65 22.37
C LEU A 228 -4.05 -0.37 23.15
N ALA A 229 -3.96 0.39 24.26
CA ALA A 229 -5.12 0.85 25.01
C ALA A 229 -5.99 1.80 24.16
N SER A 230 -5.38 2.74 23.43
CA SER A 230 -6.14 3.62 22.53
C SER A 230 -6.78 2.84 21.38
N LEU A 231 -6.09 1.86 20.80
CA LEU A 231 -6.66 0.99 19.76
C LEU A 231 -7.85 0.20 20.30
N THR A 232 -7.75 -0.33 21.52
CA THR A 232 -8.85 -1.04 22.17
C THR A 232 -10.05 -0.11 22.37
N LEU A 233 -9.82 1.10 22.87
CA LEU A 233 -10.89 2.10 23.05
C LEU A 233 -11.56 2.47 21.72
N VAL A 234 -10.76 2.71 20.68
CA VAL A 234 -11.28 3.00 19.33
C VAL A 234 -12.08 1.82 18.79
N GLY A 235 -11.60 0.58 18.98
CA GLY A 235 -12.34 -0.63 18.60
C GLY A 235 -13.69 -0.75 19.28
N VAL A 236 -13.75 -0.52 20.59
CA VAL A 236 -15.01 -0.51 21.35
C VAL A 236 -15.96 0.56 20.83
N LEU A 237 -15.47 1.79 20.67
CA LEU A 237 -16.30 2.89 20.14
C LEU A 237 -16.80 2.57 18.72
N ALA A 238 -15.94 2.03 17.85
CA ALA A 238 -16.33 1.63 16.51
C ALA A 238 -17.44 0.57 16.55
N THR A 239 -17.33 -0.48 17.37
CA THR A 239 -18.39 -1.50 17.48
C THR A 239 -19.72 -0.92 17.95
N VAL A 240 -19.71 0.02 18.89
CA VAL A 240 -20.92 0.65 19.43
C VAL A 240 -21.57 1.55 18.37
N PHE A 241 -20.79 2.42 17.73
CA PHE A 241 -21.32 3.42 16.81
C PHE A 241 -21.69 2.83 15.45
N VAL A 242 -20.90 1.87 14.93
CA VAL A 242 -21.24 1.15 13.70
C VAL A 242 -22.52 0.35 13.89
N GLY A 243 -22.66 -0.33 15.04
CA GLY A 243 -23.88 -1.06 15.38
C GLY A 243 -25.09 -0.15 15.61
N ALA A 244 -24.90 1.05 16.17
CA ALA A 244 -25.99 2.01 16.38
C ALA A 244 -26.41 2.76 15.10
N ALA A 245 -25.53 2.83 14.10
CA ALA A 245 -25.76 3.56 12.86
C ALA A 245 -26.30 2.69 11.71
N ASP A 246 -26.50 1.39 11.93
CA ASP A 246 -26.94 0.42 10.91
C ASP A 246 -26.15 0.52 9.60
N PHE A 247 -24.83 0.77 9.67
CA PHE A 247 -23.96 0.70 8.50
C PHE A 247 -23.92 -0.75 8.02
N SER A 248 -24.77 -1.08 7.05
CA SER A 248 -24.94 -2.43 6.49
C SER A 248 -23.70 -2.95 5.74
N GLY A 249 -22.62 -2.18 5.67
CA GLY A 249 -21.41 -2.52 4.92
C GLY A 249 -21.63 -2.58 3.40
N LEU A 250 -22.83 -2.28 2.91
CA LEU A 250 -23.23 -2.33 1.50
C LEU A 250 -23.10 -0.97 0.79
N ALA A 251 -22.70 0.09 1.48
CA ALA A 251 -22.47 1.39 0.86
C ALA A 251 -21.06 1.47 0.26
N GLU A 252 -20.77 0.62 -0.72
CA GLU A 252 -19.74 0.87 -1.73
C GLU A 252 -20.33 1.79 -2.82
N GLU A 253 -20.62 3.04 -2.48
CA GLU A 253 -21.04 4.05 -3.46
C GLU A 253 -19.86 4.82 -4.07
N GLU A 254 -18.62 4.39 -3.81
CA GLU A 254 -17.40 5.03 -4.35
C GLU A 254 -16.69 4.17 -5.43
N ALA A 255 -17.25 3.02 -5.82
CA ALA A 255 -16.74 2.18 -6.91
C ALA A 255 -17.44 2.40 -8.26
N SER A 256 -18.17 3.51 -8.42
CA SER A 256 -18.82 3.87 -9.68
C SER A 256 -18.56 5.32 -10.08
N PHE A 257 -17.29 5.67 -10.35
CA PHE A 257 -16.93 6.84 -11.16
C PHE A 257 -15.69 6.57 -11.99
#